data_AF-C0DTG5-F1
#
_entry.id   AF-C0DTG5-F1
#
_cell.length_a   1.000
_cell.length_b   1.000
_cell.length_c   1.000
_cell.angle_alpha   90.00
_cell.angle_beta   90.00
_cell.angle_gamma   90.00
#
_symmetry.space_group_name_H-M   'P 1'
#
loop_
_entity.id
_entity.type
_entity.pdbx_description
1 polymer ?
#
loop_
_entity_poly.entity_id
_entity_poly.type
_entity_poly.pdbx_seq_one_letter_code
_entity_poly.pdbx_strand_id
1 'polypeptide(L)'
;MMSDFSLLAALWFSAFTSATLLPGTSEAAFAAFLWQRPEAAWAAWLAAGSGNTLGSFTSYWIGCQLPERGQSKLSPRAVSLRRRYGAWLLLLAWLPVAGDALPLAAGWLRLNAWACTAALAVGKFARYALIWQGVEWLL
;
A
#
# COMPACT_ATOMS: atom_id res chain seq x y z
N MET A 1 -27.74 13.42 1.95
CA MET A 1 -26.47 13.92 1.39
C MET A 1 -25.36 13.39 2.29
N MET A 2 -24.41 12.58 1.79
CA MET A 2 -23.27 12.15 2.61
C MET A 2 -22.35 13.35 2.83
N SER A 3 -21.88 13.54 4.07
CA SER A 3 -20.90 14.58 4.37
C SER A 3 -19.52 14.23 3.82
N ASP A 4 -18.68 15.22 3.56
CA ASP A 4 -17.31 15.04 3.05
C ASP A 4 -16.49 14.14 3.95
N PHE A 5 -16.68 14.30 5.27
CA PHE A 5 -16.07 13.44 6.27
C PHE A 5 -16.48 11.97 6.09
N SER A 6 -17.76 11.69 5.84
CA SER A 6 -18.25 10.32 5.63
C SER A 6 -17.67 9.69 4.36
N LEU A 7 -17.53 10.48 3.28
CA LEU A 7 -16.92 10.01 2.03
C LEU A 7 -15.42 9.74 2.19
N LEU A 8 -14.70 10.63 2.88
CA LEU A 8 -13.27 10.45 3.19
C LEU A 8 -13.05 9.24 4.11
N ALA A 9 -13.92 9.03 5.10
CA ALA A 9 -13.85 7.85 5.97
C ALA A 9 -14.10 6.57 5.17
N ALA A 10 -15.10 6.55 4.29
CA ALA A 10 -15.37 5.39 3.43
C ALA A 10 -14.18 5.09 2.50
N LEU A 11 -13.58 6.12 1.90
CA LEU A 11 -12.38 6.01 1.09
C LEU A 11 -11.20 5.47 1.91
N TRP A 12 -11.01 5.97 3.13
CA TRP A 12 -9.95 5.51 4.03
C TRP A 12 -10.11 4.03 4.37
N PHE A 13 -11.32 3.58 4.74
CA PHE A 13 -11.60 2.17 5.03
C PHE A 13 -11.45 1.29 3.80
N SER A 14 -11.88 1.76 2.63
CA SER A 14 -11.65 1.09 1.35
C SER A 14 -10.17 0.93 1.07
N ALA A 15 -9.37 1.99 1.24
CA ALA A 15 -7.92 1.97 1.06
C ALA A 15 -7.21 1.05 2.08
N PHE A 16 -7.64 1.07 3.34
CA PHE A 16 -7.13 0.21 4.40
C PHE A 16 -7.38 -1.27 4.13
N THR A 17 -8.61 -1.62 3.70
CA THR A 17 -9.00 -3.02 3.43
C THR A 17 -8.50 -3.53 2.09
N SER A 18 -8.43 -2.67 1.07
CA SER A 18 -7.87 -3.00 -0.26
C SER A 18 -6.40 -3.41 -0.16
N ALA A 19 -5.71 -2.98 0.90
CA ALA A 19 -4.35 -3.38 1.21
C ALA A 19 -4.16 -4.89 1.53
N THR A 20 -5.16 -5.74 1.28
CA THR A 20 -5.11 -7.19 1.60
C THR A 20 -5.71 -8.11 0.54
N LEU A 21 -6.74 -7.69 -0.22
CA LEU A 21 -7.64 -8.66 -0.86
C LEU A 21 -7.98 -8.42 -2.34
N LEU A 22 -7.96 -7.17 -2.85
CA LEU A 22 -8.40 -6.88 -4.21
C LEU A 22 -7.60 -5.72 -4.83
N PRO A 23 -6.78 -5.95 -5.87
CA PRO A 23 -6.10 -4.88 -6.59
C PRO A 23 -7.13 -3.98 -7.28
N GLY A 24 -6.99 -2.67 -7.14
CA GLY A 24 -7.76 -1.68 -7.90
C GLY A 24 -9.05 -1.18 -7.24
N THR A 25 -9.50 -1.75 -6.13
CA THR A 25 -10.77 -1.34 -5.50
C THR A 25 -10.67 0.04 -4.85
N SER A 26 -9.59 0.30 -4.12
CA SER A 26 -9.37 1.62 -3.51
C SER A 26 -8.95 2.69 -4.53
N GLU A 27 -8.29 2.29 -5.60
CA GLU A 27 -7.89 3.15 -6.71
C GLU A 27 -9.11 3.67 -7.49
N ALA A 28 -10.06 2.77 -7.79
CA ALA A 28 -11.33 3.15 -8.42
C ALA A 28 -12.17 4.03 -7.49
N ALA A 29 -12.24 3.71 -6.19
CA ALA A 29 -12.94 4.54 -5.21
C ALA A 29 -12.33 5.94 -5.09
N PHE A 30 -11.00 6.05 -5.11
CA PHE A 30 -10.28 7.32 -5.10
C PHE A 30 -10.56 8.15 -6.36
N ALA A 31 -10.46 7.55 -7.55
CA ALA A 31 -10.76 8.23 -8.80
C ALA A 31 -12.23 8.71 -8.86
N ALA A 32 -13.17 7.88 -8.42
CA ALA A 32 -14.58 8.25 -8.33
C ALA A 32 -14.84 9.39 -7.33
N PHE A 33 -14.09 9.43 -6.21
CA PHE A 33 -14.16 10.54 -5.26
C PHE A 33 -13.67 11.84 -5.92
N LEU A 34 -12.52 11.81 -6.60
CA LEU A 34 -11.95 12.99 -7.27
C LEU A 34 -12.88 13.57 -8.34
N TRP A 35 -13.58 12.71 -9.09
CA TRP A 35 -14.58 13.18 -10.06
C TRP A 35 -15.77 13.87 -9.40
N GLN A 36 -16.21 13.39 -8.24
CA GLN A 36 -17.37 13.95 -7.56
C GLN A 36 -17.03 15.21 -6.78
N ARG A 37 -15.87 15.23 -6.11
CA ARG A 37 -15.45 16.24 -5.13
C ARG A 37 -13.99 16.67 -5.37
N PRO A 38 -13.66 17.27 -6.53
CA PRO A 38 -12.30 17.67 -6.87
C PRO A 38 -11.71 18.68 -5.86
N GLU A 39 -12.53 19.49 -5.22
CA GLU A 39 -12.11 20.45 -4.19
C GLU A 39 -11.51 19.80 -2.93
N ALA A 40 -11.83 18.53 -2.68
CA ALA A 40 -11.35 17.77 -1.52
C ALA A 40 -10.20 16.80 -1.88
N ALA A 41 -9.60 16.94 -3.07
CA ALA A 41 -8.58 16.02 -3.58
C ALA A 41 -7.38 15.82 -2.64
N TRP A 42 -6.90 16.89 -2.00
CA TRP A 42 -5.79 16.80 -1.06
C TRP A 42 -6.15 15.97 0.18
N ALA A 43 -7.36 16.17 0.73
CA ALA A 43 -7.85 15.38 1.86
C ALA A 43 -8.07 13.91 1.46
N ALA A 44 -8.58 13.65 0.25
CA ALA A 44 -8.75 12.31 -0.28
C ALA A 44 -7.41 11.60 -0.47
N TRP A 45 -6.38 12.29 -0.97
CA TRP A 45 -5.05 11.75 -1.16
C TRP A 45 -4.40 11.36 0.17
N LEU A 46 -4.52 12.22 1.18
CA LEU A 46 -4.07 11.92 2.55
C LEU A 46 -4.83 10.76 3.18
N ALA A 47 -6.16 10.73 3.02
CA ALA A 47 -7.00 9.66 3.54
C ALA A 47 -6.66 8.30 2.90
N ALA A 48 -6.63 8.25 1.57
CA ALA A 48 -6.33 7.01 0.84
C ALA A 48 -4.89 6.54 1.09
N GLY A 49 -3.90 7.46 1.03
CA GLY A 49 -2.49 7.14 1.28
C GLY A 49 -2.25 6.61 2.69
N SER A 50 -2.82 7.26 3.71
CA SER A 50 -2.68 6.82 5.11
C SER A 50 -3.40 5.50 5.39
N GLY A 51 -4.63 5.33 4.91
CA GLY A 51 -5.39 4.09 5.07
C GLY A 51 -4.66 2.90 4.44
N ASN A 52 -4.20 3.05 3.20
CA ASN A 52 -3.48 1.99 2.50
C ASN A 52 -2.12 1.67 3.16
N THR A 53 -1.40 2.70 3.63
CA THR A 53 -0.14 2.51 4.38
C THR A 53 -0.35 1.69 5.66
N LEU A 54 -1.39 2.01 6.43
CA LEU A 54 -1.74 1.28 7.66
C LEU A 54 -2.20 -0.16 7.36
N GLY A 55 -2.95 -0.36 6.28
CA GLY A 55 -3.33 -1.69 5.80
C GLY A 55 -2.10 -2.52 5.45
N SER A 56 -1.15 -1.97 4.70
CA SER A 56 0.12 -2.65 4.39
C SER A 56 0.98 -2.92 5.63
N PHE A 57 0.98 -2.03 6.63
CA PHE A 57 1.67 -2.27 7.90
C PHE A 57 1.04 -3.44 8.66
N THR A 58 -0.30 -3.57 8.59
CA THR A 58 -1.01 -4.73 9.16
C THR A 58 -0.59 -6.02 8.47
N SER A 59 -0.53 -6.05 7.14
CA SER A 59 -0.01 -7.18 6.36
C SER A 59 1.44 -7.52 6.72
N TYR A 60 2.30 -6.50 6.86
CA TYR A 60 3.68 -6.69 7.32
C TYR A 60 3.75 -7.30 8.73
N TRP A 61 2.92 -6.82 9.66
CA TRP A 61 2.89 -7.36 11.00
C TRP A 61 2.42 -8.82 11.02
N ILE A 62 1.36 -9.16 10.27
CA ILE A 62 0.92 -10.55 10.07
C ILE A 62 2.07 -11.41 9.55
N GLY A 63 2.82 -10.90 8.56
CA GLY A 63 4.00 -11.56 8.03
C GLY A 63 5.03 -11.90 9.11
N CYS A 64 5.32 -10.97 10.02
CA CYS A 64 6.30 -11.18 11.11
C CYS A 64 5.94 -12.34 12.05
N GLN A 65 4.64 -12.63 12.18
CA GLN A 65 4.11 -13.70 13.02
C GLN A 65 4.13 -15.07 12.33
N LEU A 66 4.36 -15.13 11.01
CA LEU A 66 4.39 -16.39 10.28
C LEU A 66 5.63 -17.24 10.64
N PRO A 67 5.53 -18.59 10.65
CA PRO A 67 6.62 -19.47 11.06
C PRO A 67 7.88 -19.35 10.18
N GLU A 68 9.05 -19.35 10.83
CA GLU A 68 10.36 -19.35 10.14
C GLU A 68 10.69 -20.68 9.46
N ARG A 69 9.96 -21.76 9.76
CA ARG A 69 10.23 -23.10 9.19
C ARG A 69 10.15 -23.15 7.66
N GLY A 70 9.43 -22.25 7.02
CA GLY A 70 9.44 -22.12 5.55
C GLY A 70 10.69 -21.43 4.99
N GLN A 71 11.45 -20.69 5.81
CA GLN A 71 12.67 -19.99 5.41
C GLN A 71 13.89 -20.90 5.32
N SER A 72 13.89 -22.05 6.01
CA SER A 72 15.01 -23.01 5.98
C SER A 72 15.24 -23.65 4.60
N LYS A 73 14.27 -23.53 3.68
CA LYS A 73 14.38 -23.94 2.27
C LYS A 73 14.88 -22.84 1.33
N LEU A 74 15.13 -21.62 1.83
CA LEU A 74 15.61 -20.51 1.01
C LEU A 74 17.06 -20.75 0.60
N SER A 75 17.33 -20.67 -0.71
CA SER A 75 18.67 -20.76 -1.28
C SER A 75 19.62 -19.72 -0.64
N PRO A 76 20.92 -20.00 -0.50
CA PRO A 76 21.94 -19.02 -0.07
C PRO A 76 21.89 -17.72 -0.89
N ARG A 77 21.50 -17.79 -2.17
CA ARG A 77 21.28 -16.62 -3.03
C ARG A 77 20.13 -15.74 -2.53
N ALA A 78 19.03 -16.33 -2.09
CA ALA A 78 17.88 -15.61 -1.55
C ALA A 78 18.24 -14.90 -0.22
N VAL A 79 19.08 -15.53 0.61
CA VAL A 79 19.62 -14.92 1.83
C VAL A 79 20.54 -13.73 1.50
N SER A 80 21.37 -13.84 0.45
CA SER A 80 22.23 -12.74 0.00
C SER A 80 21.43 -11.56 -0.58
N LEU A 81 20.35 -11.84 -1.33
CA LEU A 81 19.45 -10.83 -1.87
C LEU A 81 18.72 -10.08 -0.76
N ARG A 82 18.28 -10.79 0.30
CA ARG A 82 17.68 -10.21 1.51
C ARG A 82 18.61 -9.18 2.16
N ARG A 83 19.91 -9.48 2.26
CA ARG A 83 20.92 -8.57 2.85
C ARG A 83 21.24 -7.37 1.95
N ARG A 84 21.18 -7.53 0.63
CA ARG A 84 21.64 -6.51 -0.33
C ARG A 84 20.52 -5.58 -0.81
N TYR A 85 19.29 -6.08 -0.98
CA TYR A 85 18.18 -5.34 -1.61
C TYR A 85 16.86 -5.38 -0.83
N GLY A 86 16.83 -5.98 0.37
CA GLY A 86 15.59 -6.32 1.09
C GLY A 86 14.53 -5.20 1.15
N ALA A 87 14.91 -4.01 1.61
CA ALA A 87 13.97 -2.88 1.67
C ALA A 87 13.72 -2.20 0.31
N TRP A 88 14.70 -2.23 -0.60
CA TRP A 88 14.58 -1.63 -1.94
C TRP A 88 13.60 -2.41 -2.84
N LEU A 89 13.50 -3.72 -2.66
CA LEU A 89 12.50 -4.55 -3.35
C LEU A 89 11.05 -4.18 -2.95
N LEU A 90 10.84 -3.57 -1.78
CA LEU A 90 9.52 -3.06 -1.40
C LEU A 90 9.14 -1.78 -2.14
N LEU A 91 10.11 -1.01 -2.64
CA LEU A 91 9.78 0.11 -3.52
C LEU A 91 9.17 -0.38 -4.83
N LEU A 92 9.49 -1.61 -5.28
CA LEU A 92 8.81 -2.28 -6.40
C LEU A 92 7.39 -2.77 -6.05
N ALA A 93 6.98 -2.73 -4.77
CA ALA A 93 5.60 -3.05 -4.36
C ALA A 93 4.55 -2.04 -4.78
N TRP A 94 4.98 -0.91 -5.36
CA TRP A 94 4.07 0.02 -6.01
C TRP A 94 3.38 -0.57 -7.25
N LEU A 95 3.93 -1.62 -7.87
CA LEU A 95 3.37 -2.23 -9.09
C LEU A 95 1.95 -2.79 -8.85
N PRO A 96 0.98 -2.46 -9.73
CA PRO A 96 -0.46 -2.70 -9.54
C PRO A 96 -0.85 -4.19 -9.43
N VAL A 97 0.05 -5.10 -9.80
CA VAL A 97 -0.23 -6.54 -9.88
C VAL A 97 0.14 -7.28 -8.58
N ALA A 98 0.99 -6.69 -7.71
CA ALA A 98 1.46 -7.32 -6.48
C ALA A 98 1.25 -6.41 -5.26
N GLY A 99 0.04 -5.87 -5.12
CA GLY A 99 -0.26 -4.73 -4.24
C GLY A 99 0.16 -4.88 -2.76
N ASP A 100 -0.05 -6.05 -2.14
CA ASP A 100 0.14 -6.23 -0.69
C ASP A 100 0.70 -7.59 -0.22
N ALA A 101 0.94 -8.51 -1.15
CA ALA A 101 1.73 -9.71 -0.84
C ALA A 101 3.16 -9.35 -0.42
N LEU A 102 3.67 -8.21 -0.87
CA LEU A 102 5.02 -7.73 -0.59
C LEU A 102 5.22 -7.24 0.84
N PRO A 103 4.35 -6.41 1.44
CA PRO A 103 4.40 -6.13 2.88
C PRO A 103 4.34 -7.41 3.72
N LEU A 104 3.42 -8.35 3.42
CA LEU A 104 3.35 -9.65 4.09
C LEU A 104 4.66 -10.44 3.96
N ALA A 105 5.22 -10.54 2.75
CA ALA A 105 6.48 -11.22 2.50
C ALA A 105 7.65 -10.54 3.20
N ALA A 106 7.67 -9.21 3.28
CA ALA A 106 8.68 -8.45 4.00
C ALA A 106 8.62 -8.68 5.52
N GLY A 107 7.41 -8.80 6.05
CA GLY A 107 7.16 -9.18 7.43
C GLY A 107 7.65 -10.60 7.71
N TRP A 108 7.28 -11.55 6.84
CA TRP A 108 7.76 -12.94 6.96
C TRP A 108 9.27 -13.01 6.88
N LEU A 109 9.88 -12.21 6.01
CA LEU A 109 11.32 -12.02 5.90
C LEU A 109 11.88 -11.05 6.96
N ARG A 110 11.16 -10.67 8.01
CA ARG A 110 11.66 -9.88 9.16
C ARG A 110 12.61 -8.74 8.74
N LEU A 111 12.24 -8.04 7.67
CA LEU A 111 13.03 -6.92 7.17
C LEU A 111 12.96 -5.75 8.16
N ASN A 112 13.80 -4.73 8.00
CA ASN A 112 13.76 -3.60 8.92
C ASN A 112 12.40 -2.87 8.82
N ALA A 113 11.60 -2.94 9.90
CA ALA A 113 10.26 -2.37 9.94
C ALA A 113 10.22 -0.89 9.54
N TRP A 114 11.19 -0.08 9.94
CA TRP A 114 11.24 1.34 9.60
C TRP A 114 11.45 1.58 8.11
N ALA A 115 12.42 0.87 7.52
CA ALA A 115 12.69 0.97 6.09
C ALA A 115 11.50 0.46 5.26
N CYS A 116 10.85 -0.62 5.72
CA CYS A 116 9.65 -1.16 5.10
C CYS A 116 8.49 -0.16 5.15
N THR A 117 8.18 0.39 6.33
CA THR A 117 7.08 1.35 6.50
C THR A 117 7.31 2.61 5.67
N ALA A 118 8.54 3.13 5.64
CA ALA A 118 8.88 4.29 4.81
C ALA A 118 8.70 3.98 3.32
N ALA A 119 9.21 2.84 2.83
CA ALA A 119 9.07 2.43 1.44
C ALA A 119 7.60 2.20 1.04
N LEU A 120 6.82 1.56 1.92
CA LEU A 120 5.39 1.33 1.72
C LEU A 120 4.63 2.66 1.66
N ALA A 121 4.86 3.57 2.61
CA ALA A 121 4.23 4.88 2.63
C ALA A 121 4.52 5.64 1.32
N VAL A 122 5.80 5.77 0.95
CA VAL A 122 6.21 6.44 -0.30
C VAL A 122 5.51 5.80 -1.51
N GLY A 123 5.50 4.47 -1.60
CA GLY A 123 4.85 3.77 -2.71
C GLY A 123 3.34 4.01 -2.79
N LYS A 124 2.62 3.98 -1.65
CA LYS A 124 1.17 4.21 -1.63
C LYS A 124 0.82 5.66 -1.97
N PHE A 125 1.53 6.63 -1.38
CA PHE A 125 1.32 8.05 -1.68
C PHE A 125 1.65 8.38 -3.13
N ALA A 126 2.74 7.83 -3.69
CA ALA A 126 3.08 7.99 -5.09
C ALA A 126 2.01 7.41 -6.03
N ARG A 127 1.47 6.23 -5.73
CA ARG A 127 0.38 5.62 -6.51
C ARG A 127 -0.85 6.53 -6.58
N TYR A 128 -1.34 6.99 -5.43
CA TYR A 128 -2.51 7.88 -5.42
C TYR A 128 -2.21 9.24 -6.06
N ALA A 129 -0.97 9.75 -5.98
CA ALA A 129 -0.59 10.97 -6.69
C ALA A 129 -0.58 10.80 -8.21
N LEU A 130 -0.18 9.63 -8.73
CA LEU A 130 -0.26 9.31 -10.16
C LEU A 130 -1.71 9.20 -10.63
N ILE A 131 -2.57 8.54 -9.84
CA ILE A 131 -4.00 8.45 -10.15
C ILE A 131 -4.65 9.83 -10.11
N TRP A 132 -4.34 10.65 -9.11
CA TRP A 132 -4.85 12.01 -9.02
C TRP A 132 -4.48 12.79 -10.27
N GLN A 133 -3.19 12.86 -10.62
CA GLN A 133 -2.77 13.50 -11.86
C GLN A 133 -3.54 12.93 -13.06
N GLY A 134 -3.60 11.61 -13.22
CA GLY A 134 -4.34 10.99 -14.32
C GLY A 134 -5.82 11.37 -14.41
N VAL A 135 -6.50 11.56 -13.27
CA VAL A 135 -7.89 12.04 -13.22
C VAL A 135 -8.00 13.52 -13.56
N GLU A 136 -7.08 14.36 -13.06
CA GLU A 136 -7.02 15.78 -13.44
C GLU A 136 -6.80 15.97 -14.94
N TRP A 137 -6.01 15.12 -15.60
CA TRP A 137 -5.82 15.15 -17.04
C TRP A 137 -7.09 14.80 -17.84
N LEU A 138 -8.07 14.13 -17.22
CA LEU A 138 -9.33 13.72 -17.85
C LEU A 138 -10.51 14.68 -17.58
N LEU A 139 -10.34 15.63 -16.66
CA LEU A 139 -11.33 16.64 -16.27
C LEU A 139 -11.11 17.94 -17.03
#